data_AF-A0A957GSU3-F1
#
_entry.id   AF-A0A957GSU3-F1
#
_cell.length_a   1.000
_cell.length_b   1.000
_cell.length_c   1.000
_cell.angle_alpha   90.00
_cell.angle_beta   90.00
_cell.angle_gamma   90.00
#
_symmetry.space_group_name_H-M   'P 1'
#
loop_
_entity.id
_entity.type
_entity.pdbx_description
1 polymer ?
#
loop_
_entity_poly.entity_id
_entity_poly.type
_entity_poly.pdbx_seq_one_letter_code
_entity_poly.pdbx_strand_id
1 'polypeptide(L)'
;MELTLEERNELRRLMNQHLNMEAVVELAEELGVDPENLAGSTKIAKVRELIGHAERHLLMESLIAALVRLHNQVAWPRKTAVSQPPFTEEPVVVKPAEGCDITAVSAHLATITALTFKDKSDLADLLLATPTIGRPQQKQTAVNQLPANIRYSISSGDNPKHDVVNIIDACLNHAGGLVDLINIIHFFEQGSQPMMALCQFTLTLKNTGQ
;
A
#
# COMPACT_ATOMS: atom_id res chain seq x y z
N MET A 1 4.18 15.61 6.00
CA MET A 1 3.74 15.23 7.36
C MET A 1 4.46 16.10 8.38
N GLU A 2 3.72 16.82 9.24
CA GLU A 2 4.30 17.59 10.35
C GLU A 2 4.16 16.82 11.67
N LEU A 3 5.29 16.54 12.32
CA LEU A 3 5.37 15.95 13.66
C LEU A 3 5.29 17.04 14.73
N THR A 4 4.61 16.75 15.84
CA THR A 4 4.62 17.59 17.03
C THR A 4 6.01 17.63 17.67
N LEU A 5 6.27 18.62 18.52
CA LEU A 5 7.55 18.71 19.23
C LEU A 5 7.84 17.47 20.10
N GLU A 6 6.81 16.89 20.71
CA GLU A 6 6.93 15.69 21.53
C GLU A 6 7.32 14.46 20.69
N GLU A 7 6.62 14.23 19.57
CA GLU A 7 6.94 13.14 18.63
C GLU A 7 8.37 13.27 18.06
N ARG A 8 8.83 14.49 17.78
CA ARG A 8 10.20 14.73 17.32
C ARG A 8 11.25 14.40 18.37
N ASN A 9 10.98 14.75 19.62
CA ASN A 9 11.89 14.44 20.73
C ASN A 9 11.94 12.93 20.96
N GLU A 10 10.80 12.25 20.88
CA GLU A 10 10.75 10.80 21.00
C GLU A 10 11.45 10.09 19.83
N LEU A 11 11.24 10.54 18.59
CA LEU A 11 11.94 10.01 17.42
C LEU A 11 13.47 10.13 17.58
N ARG A 12 13.95 11.30 18.02
CA ARG A 12 15.38 11.52 18.31
C ARG A 12 15.90 10.55 19.37
N ARG A 13 15.14 10.37 20.46
CA ARG A 13 15.48 9.49 21.57
C ARG A 13 15.61 8.04 21.08
N LEU A 14 14.62 7.55 20.33
CA LEU A 14 14.58 6.19 19.79
C LEU A 14 15.70 5.95 18.76
N MET A 15 15.89 6.86 17.82
CA MET A 15 16.97 6.75 16.83
C MET A 15 18.33 6.71 17.52
N ASN A 16 18.55 7.54 18.53
CA ASN A 16 19.81 7.54 19.27
C ASN A 16 20.01 6.29 20.15
N GLN A 17 18.92 5.67 20.63
CA GLN A 17 18.98 4.46 21.44
C GLN A 17 19.23 3.19 20.59
N HIS A 18 18.60 3.10 19.41
CA HIS A 18 18.55 1.87 18.63
C HIS A 18 19.47 1.84 17.41
N LEU A 19 19.89 3.01 16.89
CA LEU A 19 20.80 3.07 15.74
C LEU A 19 22.24 3.28 16.20
N ASN A 20 23.19 2.65 15.49
CA ASN A 20 24.61 3.00 15.54
C ASN A 20 24.90 4.10 14.48
N MET A 21 26.16 4.57 14.40
CA MET A 21 26.51 5.64 13.45
C MET A 21 26.39 5.19 11.99
N GLU A 22 26.77 3.94 11.70
CA GLU A 22 26.71 3.33 10.37
C GLU A 22 25.26 3.27 9.85
N ALA A 23 24.32 2.79 10.67
CA ALA A 23 22.91 2.76 10.35
C ALA A 23 22.32 4.16 10.08
N VAL A 24 22.83 5.21 10.73
CA VAL A 24 22.41 6.60 10.46
C VAL A 24 22.90 7.06 9.08
N VAL A 25 24.09 6.63 8.66
CA VAL A 25 24.63 6.93 7.33
C VAL A 25 23.83 6.19 6.26
N GLU A 26 23.59 4.89 6.44
CA GLU A 26 22.76 4.09 5.53
C GLU A 26 21.37 4.70 5.35
N LEU A 27 20.75 5.14 6.46
CA LEU A 27 19.44 5.79 6.43
C LEU A 27 19.47 7.12 5.66
N ALA A 28 20.56 7.88 5.76
CA ALA A 28 20.72 9.12 5.00
C ALA A 28 20.84 8.83 3.50
N GLU A 29 21.67 7.84 3.13
CA GLU A 29 21.86 7.41 1.74
C GLU A 29 20.56 6.88 1.12
N GLU A 30 19.78 6.07 1.87
CA GLU A 30 18.48 5.56 1.42
C GLU A 30 17.47 6.70 1.15
N LEU A 31 17.59 7.80 1.88
CA LEU A 31 16.79 9.01 1.67
C LEU A 31 17.35 9.94 0.59
N GLY A 32 18.47 9.58 -0.06
CA GLY A 32 19.16 10.40 -1.04
C GLY A 32 19.84 11.63 -0.42
N VAL A 33 20.11 11.61 0.88
CA VAL A 33 20.79 12.66 1.62
C VAL A 33 22.26 12.29 1.77
N ASP A 34 23.14 13.14 1.26
CA ASP A 34 24.57 12.96 1.45
C ASP A 34 24.93 13.04 2.95
N PRO A 35 25.45 11.96 3.55
CA PRO A 35 25.75 11.91 4.97
C PRO A 35 26.81 12.93 5.40
N GLU A 36 27.70 13.37 4.50
CA GLU A 36 28.71 14.39 4.76
C GLU A 36 28.08 15.79 4.91
N ASN A 37 26.93 16.02 4.27
CA ASN A 37 26.19 17.27 4.40
C ASN A 37 25.36 17.37 5.70
N LEU A 38 25.25 16.29 6.48
CA LEU A 38 24.62 16.32 7.80
C LEU A 38 25.58 16.94 8.83
N ALA A 39 25.22 18.11 9.35
CA ALA A 39 26.06 18.85 10.28
C ALA A 39 26.30 18.11 11.61
N GLY A 40 27.52 18.26 12.12
CA GLY A 40 27.97 17.67 13.38
C GLY A 40 28.68 16.32 13.24
N SER A 41 29.63 16.07 14.14
CA SER A 41 30.48 14.88 14.14
C SER A 41 29.97 13.75 15.04
N THR A 42 28.94 14.00 15.85
CA THR A 42 28.38 13.02 16.78
C THR A 42 27.10 12.41 16.21
N LYS A 43 26.81 11.16 16.60
CA LYS A 43 25.57 10.45 16.21
C LYS A 43 24.32 11.28 16.54
N ILE A 44 24.28 11.88 17.73
CA ILE A 44 23.17 12.72 18.19
C ILE A 44 22.97 13.93 17.27
N ALA A 45 24.07 14.60 16.88
CA ALA A 45 24.01 15.73 15.97
C ALA A 45 23.51 15.30 14.59
N LYS A 46 24.06 14.23 14.01
CA LYS A 46 23.62 13.72 12.70
C LYS A 46 22.16 13.27 12.69
N VAL A 47 21.69 12.56 13.71
CA VAL A 47 20.27 12.20 13.86
C VAL A 47 19.39 13.44 13.90
N ARG A 48 19.78 14.46 14.67
CA ARG A 48 19.01 15.72 14.77
C ARG A 48 18.93 16.43 13.41
N GLU A 49 20.05 16.52 12.70
CA GLU A 49 20.09 17.15 11.38
C GLU A 49 19.34 16.35 10.33
N LEU A 50 19.40 15.02 10.36
CA LEU A 50 18.68 14.15 9.43
C LEU A 50 17.16 14.30 9.58
N ILE A 51 16.65 14.30 10.82
CA ILE A 51 15.22 14.58 11.09
C ILE A 51 14.85 15.97 10.60
N GLY A 52 15.68 16.99 10.90
CA GLY A 52 15.43 18.36 10.44
C GLY A 52 15.47 18.49 8.92
N HIS A 53 16.34 17.76 8.23
CA HIS A 53 16.39 17.68 6.77
C HIS A 53 15.11 17.03 6.23
N ALA A 54 14.71 15.87 6.78
CA ALA A 54 13.50 15.19 6.38
C ALA A 54 12.24 16.05 6.57
N GLU A 55 12.19 16.91 7.59
CA GLU A 55 11.11 17.88 7.78
C GLU A 55 11.08 18.93 6.66
N ARG A 56 12.22 19.59 6.41
CA ARG A 56 12.32 20.65 5.39
C ARG A 56 11.98 20.17 3.98
N HIS A 57 12.30 18.91 3.68
CA HIS A 57 12.11 18.30 2.37
C HIS A 57 10.89 17.39 2.28
N LEU A 58 10.02 17.37 3.31
CA LEU A 58 8.82 16.54 3.37
C LEU A 58 9.08 15.02 3.24
N LEU A 59 10.28 14.56 3.57
CA LEU A 59 10.72 13.15 3.50
C LEU A 59 10.41 12.36 4.78
N MET A 60 9.63 12.93 5.72
CA MET A 60 9.39 12.32 7.03
C MET A 60 8.71 10.95 6.93
N GLU A 61 7.82 10.75 5.96
CA GLU A 61 7.17 9.45 5.73
C GLU A 61 8.18 8.41 5.24
N SER A 62 9.05 8.80 4.31
CA SER A 62 10.13 7.96 3.80
C SER A 62 11.12 7.59 4.91
N LEU A 63 11.46 8.54 5.79
CA LEU A 63 12.33 8.32 6.96
C LEU A 63 11.74 7.28 7.91
N ILE A 64 10.47 7.43 8.28
CA ILE A 64 9.80 6.46 9.17
C ILE A 64 9.66 5.09 8.50
N ALA A 65 9.35 5.05 7.20
CA ALA A 65 9.26 3.79 6.46
C ALA A 65 10.61 3.06 6.42
N ALA A 66 11.72 3.79 6.21
CA ALA A 66 13.07 3.25 6.27
C ALA A 66 13.41 2.72 7.67
N LEU A 67 13.12 3.48 8.72
CA LEU A 67 13.34 3.05 10.12
C LEU A 67 12.58 1.77 10.47
N VAL A 68 11.33 1.63 9.99
CA VAL A 68 10.53 0.43 10.20
C VAL A 68 11.12 -0.78 9.48
N ARG A 69 11.67 -0.60 8.27
CA ARG A 69 12.35 -1.68 7.55
C ARG A 69 13.63 -2.12 8.27
N LEU A 70 14.44 -1.16 8.71
CA LEU A 70 15.72 -1.41 9.37
C LEU A 70 15.52 -2.05 10.76
N HIS A 71 14.51 -1.60 11.49
CA HIS A 71 14.23 -1.99 12.88
C HIS A 71 12.73 -2.14 13.11
N ASN A 72 12.16 -3.24 12.62
CA ASN A 72 10.74 -3.57 12.76
C ASN A 72 10.28 -3.79 14.22
N GLN A 73 11.21 -4.02 15.15
CA GLN A 73 10.88 -4.26 16.58
C GLN A 73 10.67 -2.96 17.39
N VAL A 74 11.02 -1.79 16.84
CA VAL A 74 10.92 -0.52 17.56
C VAL A 74 9.62 0.19 17.14
N ALA A 75 8.84 0.61 18.14
CA ALA A 75 7.62 1.39 17.92
C ALA A 75 7.97 2.85 17.57
N TRP A 76 8.29 3.10 16.31
CA TRP A 76 8.59 4.44 15.81
C TRP A 76 7.34 5.34 15.86
N PRO A 77 7.44 6.63 16.26
CA PRO A 77 6.32 7.54 16.36
C PRO A 77 5.75 7.78 14.97
N ARG A 78 4.65 7.09 14.65
CA ARG A 78 3.81 7.37 13.49
C ARG A 78 2.74 8.33 13.95
N LYS A 79 2.48 9.39 13.18
CA LYS A 79 1.32 10.24 13.38
C LYS A 79 0.07 9.38 13.16
N THR A 80 -0.45 8.81 14.23
CA THR A 80 -1.72 8.08 14.25
C THR A 80 -2.85 9.09 14.09
N ALA A 81 -3.08 9.53 12.85
CA ALA A 81 -4.44 9.84 12.47
C ALA A 81 -5.13 8.48 12.29
N VAL A 82 -6.07 8.19 13.19
CA VAL A 82 -6.77 6.91 13.39
C VAL A 82 -6.07 5.96 14.36
N SER A 83 -6.53 6.07 15.61
CA SER A 83 -6.55 4.97 16.59
C SER A 83 -6.94 3.66 15.90
N GLN A 84 -5.97 2.79 15.62
CA GLN A 84 -6.32 1.37 15.53
C GLN A 84 -6.73 0.93 16.94
N PRO A 85 -7.96 0.42 17.15
CA PRO A 85 -8.28 -0.24 18.41
C PRO A 85 -7.31 -1.41 18.63
N PRO A 86 -7.08 -1.83 19.88
CA PRO A 86 -6.18 -2.93 20.18
C PRO A 86 -6.71 -4.18 19.47
N PHE A 87 -6.01 -4.60 18.41
CA PHE A 87 -6.14 -5.97 17.93
C PHE A 87 -5.42 -6.84 18.95
N THR A 88 -6.17 -7.39 19.90
CA THR A 88 -5.83 -8.68 20.49
C THR A 88 -5.80 -9.68 19.34
N GLU A 89 -4.61 -10.00 18.84
CA GLU A 89 -4.37 -11.18 18.02
C GLU A 89 -4.56 -12.43 18.91
N GLU A 90 -5.82 -12.75 19.22
CA GLU A 90 -6.16 -14.16 19.35
C GLU A 90 -6.13 -14.75 17.93
N PRO A 91 -5.48 -15.90 17.71
CA PRO A 91 -5.56 -16.58 16.43
C PRO A 91 -7.00 -17.02 16.24
N VAL A 92 -7.79 -16.19 15.57
CA VAL A 92 -9.10 -16.60 15.05
C VAL A 92 -8.77 -17.66 14.02
N VAL A 93 -9.01 -18.92 14.38
CA VAL A 93 -9.12 -20.00 13.40
C VAL A 93 -10.35 -19.64 12.56
N VAL A 94 -10.12 -18.82 11.54
CA VAL A 94 -11.15 -18.47 10.56
C VAL A 94 -11.49 -19.78 9.86
N LYS A 95 -12.64 -20.36 10.20
CA LYS A 95 -13.27 -21.37 9.36
C LYS A 95 -13.28 -20.81 7.93
N PRO A 96 -12.88 -21.58 6.90
CA PRO A 96 -12.88 -21.09 5.53
C PRO A 96 -14.25 -20.51 5.23
N ALA A 97 -14.28 -19.22 4.90
CA ALA A 97 -15.53 -18.54 4.55
C ALA A 97 -16.08 -19.22 3.29
N GLU A 98 -17.14 -20.01 3.47
CA GLU A 98 -17.95 -20.56 2.40
C GLU A 98 -18.57 -19.38 1.62
N GLY A 99 -17.96 -18.93 0.52
CA GLY A 99 -18.56 -17.82 -0.23
C GLY A 99 -17.83 -17.35 -1.48
N CYS A 100 -16.50 -17.25 -1.47
CA CYS A 100 -15.73 -16.88 -2.67
C CYS A 100 -14.73 -17.99 -3.01
N ASP A 101 -15.04 -18.78 -4.04
CA ASP A 101 -14.06 -19.65 -4.66
C ASP A 101 -13.13 -18.81 -5.55
N ILE A 102 -12.08 -18.26 -4.93
CA ILE A 102 -11.10 -17.41 -5.60
C ILE A 102 -10.38 -18.15 -6.74
N THR A 103 -10.32 -19.49 -6.69
CA THR A 103 -9.71 -20.31 -7.73
C THR A 103 -10.57 -20.30 -8.98
N ALA A 104 -11.89 -20.48 -8.83
CA ALA A 104 -12.83 -20.38 -9.94
C ALA A 104 -12.85 -18.97 -10.55
N VAL A 105 -12.81 -17.93 -9.71
CA VAL A 105 -12.73 -16.53 -10.14
C VAL A 105 -11.45 -16.27 -10.96
N SER A 106 -10.30 -16.71 -10.45
CA SER A 106 -9.01 -16.57 -11.14
C SER A 106 -8.99 -17.28 -12.49
N ALA A 107 -9.51 -18.51 -12.54
CA ALA A 107 -9.60 -19.28 -13.78
C ALA A 107 -10.49 -18.59 -14.82
N HIS A 108 -11.63 -18.05 -14.39
CA HIS A 108 -12.54 -17.32 -15.29
C HIS A 108 -11.91 -16.04 -15.82
N LEU A 109 -11.33 -15.22 -14.94
CA LEU A 109 -10.67 -13.97 -15.32
C LEU A 109 -9.48 -14.15 -16.26
N ALA A 110 -8.75 -15.27 -16.14
CA ALA A 110 -7.66 -15.58 -17.06
C ALA A 110 -8.12 -15.70 -18.53
N THR A 111 -9.42 -15.94 -18.76
CA THR A 111 -10.01 -16.00 -20.11
C THR A 111 -10.53 -14.65 -20.61
N ILE A 112 -10.62 -13.65 -19.75
CA ILE A 112 -11.14 -12.33 -20.08
C ILE A 112 -10.00 -11.48 -20.66
N THR A 113 -10.13 -11.14 -21.94
CA THR A 113 -9.15 -10.27 -22.62
C THR A 113 -9.68 -8.88 -22.89
N ALA A 114 -11.01 -8.71 -22.88
CA ALA A 114 -11.66 -7.41 -23.05
C ALA A 114 -12.99 -7.39 -22.29
N LEU A 115 -13.34 -6.22 -21.77
CA LEU A 115 -14.61 -5.94 -21.10
C LEU A 115 -15.38 -4.85 -21.83
N THR A 116 -16.71 -4.94 -21.81
CA THR A 116 -17.54 -3.83 -22.29
C THR A 116 -17.38 -2.61 -21.39
N PHE A 117 -17.72 -1.42 -21.89
CA PHE A 117 -17.72 -0.20 -21.08
C PHE A 117 -18.61 -0.33 -19.83
N LYS A 118 -19.77 -0.98 -19.98
CA LYS A 118 -20.69 -1.24 -18.86
C LYS A 118 -20.04 -2.15 -17.82
N ASP A 119 -19.45 -3.26 -18.24
CA ASP A 119 -18.79 -4.21 -17.33
C ASP A 119 -17.62 -3.56 -16.59
N LYS A 120 -16.83 -2.70 -17.26
CA LYS A 120 -15.76 -1.92 -16.61
C LYS A 120 -16.30 -0.96 -15.57
N SER A 121 -17.39 -0.24 -15.88
CA SER A 121 -18.03 0.67 -14.94
C SER A 121 -18.58 -0.07 -13.71
N ASP A 122 -19.28 -1.18 -13.94
CA ASP A 122 -19.88 -1.99 -12.87
C ASP A 122 -18.80 -2.64 -12.00
N LEU A 123 -17.71 -3.14 -12.61
CA LEU A 123 -16.54 -3.65 -11.91
C LEU A 123 -15.87 -2.57 -11.06
N ALA A 124 -15.71 -1.35 -11.59
CA ALA A 124 -15.12 -0.24 -10.85
C ALA A 124 -15.96 0.15 -9.62
N ASP A 125 -17.28 0.13 -9.72
CA ASP A 125 -18.17 0.40 -8.58
C ASP A 125 -18.00 -0.67 -7.48
N LEU A 126 -17.90 -1.95 -7.86
CA LEU A 126 -17.68 -3.04 -6.91
C LEU A 126 -16.29 -2.99 -6.27
N LEU A 127 -15.25 -2.65 -7.05
CA LEU A 127 -13.91 -2.43 -6.52
C LEU A 127 -13.91 -1.28 -5.52
N LEU A 128 -14.51 -0.13 -5.85
CA LEU A 128 -14.60 1.01 -4.93
C LEU A 128 -15.38 0.70 -3.63
N ALA A 129 -16.32 -0.25 -3.68
CA ALA A 129 -17.03 -0.72 -2.50
C ALA A 129 -16.14 -1.55 -1.55
N THR A 130 -15.00 -2.08 -2.03
CA THR A 130 -14.00 -2.73 -1.16
C THR A 130 -13.21 -1.66 -0.40
N PRO A 131 -13.05 -1.78 0.93
CA PRO A 131 -12.16 -0.91 1.72
C PRO A 131 -10.77 -0.73 1.11
N THR A 132 -10.19 -1.82 0.58
CA THR A 132 -8.86 -1.85 -0.02
C THR A 132 -8.72 -0.85 -1.16
N ILE A 133 -9.68 -0.78 -2.09
CA ILE A 133 -9.60 0.15 -3.24
C ILE A 133 -10.30 1.48 -2.94
N GLY A 134 -11.35 1.49 -2.11
CA GLY A 134 -12.09 2.70 -1.76
C GLY A 134 -11.29 3.73 -0.96
N ARG A 135 -10.18 3.32 -0.32
CA ARG A 135 -9.29 4.21 0.45
C ARG A 135 -8.00 4.50 -0.33
N PRO A 136 -7.64 5.77 -0.59
CA PRO A 136 -6.46 6.11 -1.41
C PRO A 136 -5.15 5.44 -0.98
N GLN A 137 -4.86 5.39 0.32
CA GLN A 137 -3.63 4.78 0.86
C GLN A 137 -3.60 3.26 0.69
N GLN A 138 -4.72 2.58 0.92
CA GLN A 138 -4.82 1.13 0.75
C GLN A 138 -4.81 0.75 -0.73
N LYS A 139 -5.47 1.55 -1.58
CA LYS A 139 -5.44 1.40 -3.03
C LYS A 139 -4.03 1.49 -3.56
N GLN A 140 -3.26 2.50 -3.13
CA GLN A 140 -1.86 2.62 -3.52
C GLN A 140 -1.03 1.42 -3.07
N THR A 141 -1.32 0.88 -1.88
CA THR A 141 -0.66 -0.33 -1.37
C THR A 141 -0.98 -1.55 -2.24
N ALA A 142 -2.24 -1.76 -2.61
CA ALA A 142 -2.66 -2.84 -3.52
C ALA A 142 -2.03 -2.69 -4.91
N VAL A 143 -2.05 -1.48 -5.49
CA VAL A 143 -1.42 -1.18 -6.78
C VAL A 143 0.10 -1.40 -6.73
N ASN A 144 0.75 -1.10 -5.61
CA ASN A 144 2.19 -1.33 -5.46
C ASN A 144 2.58 -2.81 -5.43
N GLN A 145 1.64 -3.71 -5.11
CA GLN A 145 1.84 -5.15 -5.17
C GLN A 145 1.63 -5.74 -6.57
N LEU A 146 1.07 -4.98 -7.51
CA LEU A 146 0.99 -5.43 -8.90
C LEU A 146 2.39 -5.53 -9.52
N PRO A 147 2.56 -6.43 -10.51
CA PRO A 147 3.76 -6.49 -11.33
C PRO A 147 4.17 -5.11 -11.86
N ALA A 148 5.48 -4.85 -11.88
CA ALA A 148 6.03 -3.53 -12.19
C ALA A 148 5.56 -3.00 -13.55
N ASN A 149 5.44 -3.87 -14.56
CA ASN A 149 4.92 -3.52 -15.89
C ASN A 149 3.48 -3.02 -15.87
N ILE A 150 2.60 -3.59 -15.03
CA ILE A 150 1.22 -3.12 -14.86
C ILE A 150 1.24 -1.80 -14.09
N ARG A 151 1.93 -1.77 -12.95
CA ARG A 151 1.99 -0.62 -12.04
C ARG A 151 2.40 0.67 -12.75
N TYR A 152 3.44 0.62 -13.57
CA TYR A 152 3.93 1.81 -14.28
C TYR A 152 3.04 2.27 -15.44
N SER A 153 2.06 1.47 -15.86
CA SER A 153 1.08 1.84 -16.89
C SER A 153 -0.16 2.53 -16.31
N ILE A 154 -0.36 2.47 -14.99
CA ILE A 154 -1.50 3.06 -14.31
C ILE A 154 -1.30 4.58 -14.20
N SER A 155 -2.22 5.34 -14.79
CA SER A 155 -2.27 6.80 -14.66
C SER A 155 -3.28 7.20 -13.60
N SER A 156 -2.83 7.98 -12.60
CA SER A 156 -3.72 8.47 -11.56
C SER A 156 -4.72 9.50 -12.11
N GLY A 157 -5.99 9.37 -11.71
CA GLY A 157 -7.05 10.33 -12.05
C GLY A 157 -7.61 11.08 -10.83
N ASP A 158 -8.15 12.27 -11.05
CA ASP A 158 -8.79 13.09 -9.99
C ASP A 158 -10.12 12.51 -9.51
N ASN A 159 -10.80 11.74 -10.35
CA ASN A 159 -12.04 11.06 -10.02
C ASN A 159 -11.75 9.61 -9.57
N PRO A 160 -12.18 9.18 -8.36
CA PRO A 160 -11.89 7.83 -7.85
C PRO A 160 -12.36 6.70 -8.77
N LYS A 161 -13.52 6.85 -9.42
CA LYS A 161 -14.04 5.83 -10.34
C LYS A 161 -13.24 5.78 -11.64
N HIS A 162 -12.90 6.94 -12.19
CA HIS A 162 -12.04 7.02 -13.37
C HIS A 162 -10.66 6.41 -13.11
N ASP A 163 -10.10 6.67 -11.92
CA ASP A 163 -8.83 6.10 -11.49
C ASP A 163 -8.88 4.56 -11.39
N VAL A 164 -9.95 4.01 -10.84
CA VAL A 164 -10.15 2.55 -10.80
C VAL A 164 -10.35 1.97 -12.20
N VAL A 165 -11.04 2.67 -13.10
CA VAL A 165 -11.15 2.25 -14.51
C VAL A 165 -9.78 2.22 -15.19
N ASN A 166 -8.91 3.21 -14.93
CA ASN A 166 -7.54 3.19 -15.45
C ASN A 166 -6.74 1.98 -14.93
N ILE A 167 -6.94 1.59 -13.66
CA ILE A 167 -6.33 0.37 -13.09
C ILE A 167 -6.84 -0.88 -13.81
N ILE A 168 -8.16 -0.98 -14.04
CA ILE A 168 -8.77 -2.11 -14.78
C ILE A 168 -8.20 -2.19 -16.20
N ASP A 169 -8.08 -1.06 -16.90
CA ASP A 169 -7.55 -1.00 -18.26
C ASP A 169 -6.07 -1.39 -18.31
N ALA A 170 -5.25 -0.90 -17.38
CA ALA A 170 -3.87 -1.34 -17.22
C ALA A 170 -3.80 -2.87 -17.03
N CYS A 171 -4.60 -3.43 -16.13
CA CYS A 171 -4.65 -4.87 -15.89
C CYS A 171 -5.11 -5.68 -17.11
N LEU A 172 -6.06 -5.19 -17.90
CA LEU A 172 -6.54 -5.85 -19.13
C LEU A 172 -5.48 -5.87 -20.24
N ASN A 173 -4.57 -4.90 -20.26
CA ASN A 173 -3.47 -4.85 -21.24
C ASN A 173 -2.35 -5.85 -20.94
N HIS A 174 -2.43 -6.60 -19.84
CA HIS A 174 -1.44 -7.58 -19.43
C HIS A 174 -2.10 -8.94 -19.15
N ALA A 175 -1.53 -10.01 -19.69
CA ALA A 175 -2.03 -11.35 -19.46
C ALA A 175 -2.05 -11.68 -17.96
N GLY A 176 -3.23 -12.04 -17.43
CA GLY A 176 -3.41 -12.32 -16.01
C GLY A 176 -3.50 -11.08 -15.10
N GLY A 177 -3.39 -9.86 -15.62
CA GLY A 177 -3.34 -8.66 -14.78
C GLY A 177 -4.60 -8.45 -13.93
N LEU A 178 -5.79 -8.77 -14.46
CA LEU A 178 -7.02 -8.74 -13.67
C LEU A 178 -7.05 -9.82 -12.58
N VAL A 179 -6.48 -11.00 -12.85
CA VAL A 179 -6.36 -12.08 -11.87
C VAL A 179 -5.50 -11.61 -10.69
N ASP A 180 -4.34 -11.03 -10.99
CA ASP A 180 -3.41 -10.50 -9.97
C ASP A 180 -4.08 -9.44 -9.10
N LEU A 181 -4.79 -8.48 -9.71
CA LEU A 181 -5.50 -7.43 -8.98
C LEU A 181 -6.53 -8.01 -8.01
N ILE A 182 -7.37 -8.93 -8.47
CA ILE A 182 -8.43 -9.52 -7.64
C ILE A 182 -7.84 -10.38 -6.52
N ASN A 183 -6.75 -11.10 -6.77
CA ASN A 183 -6.06 -11.89 -5.74
C ASN A 183 -5.44 -11.01 -4.64
N ILE A 184 -4.83 -9.88 -5.03
CA ILE A 184 -4.30 -8.90 -4.07
C ILE A 184 -5.44 -8.36 -3.19
N ILE A 185 -6.56 -7.95 -3.80
CA ILE A 185 -7.71 -7.42 -3.04
C ILE A 185 -8.29 -8.50 -2.13
N HIS A 186 -8.46 -9.73 -2.62
CA HIS A 186 -8.95 -10.86 -1.84
C HIS A 186 -8.10 -11.11 -0.58
N PHE A 187 -6.76 -11.01 -0.71
CA PHE A 187 -5.83 -11.18 0.40
C PHE A 187 -6.09 -10.17 1.55
N PHE A 188 -6.44 -8.93 1.21
CA PHE A 188 -6.75 -7.89 2.21
C PHE A 188 -8.18 -7.98 2.75
N GLU A 189 -9.13 -8.40 1.92
CA GLU A 189 -10.56 -8.36 2.24
C GLU A 189 -11.10 -9.63 2.92
N GLN A 190 -10.40 -10.76 2.81
CA GLN A 190 -10.65 -12.04 3.49
C GLN A 190 -12.13 -12.35 3.83
N GLY A 191 -12.97 -12.49 2.80
CA GLY A 191 -14.38 -12.85 2.96
C GLY A 191 -15.32 -11.69 3.31
N SER A 192 -14.90 -10.44 3.14
CA SER A 192 -15.79 -9.28 3.27
C SER A 192 -16.98 -9.35 2.30
N GLN A 193 -18.11 -8.76 2.70
CA GLN A 193 -19.30 -8.70 1.84
C GLN A 193 -19.03 -8.03 0.48
N PRO A 194 -18.28 -6.89 0.40
CA PRO A 194 -17.86 -6.34 -0.88
C PRO A 194 -17.05 -7.31 -1.74
N MET A 195 -16.14 -8.09 -1.13
CA MET A 195 -15.35 -9.08 -1.86
C MET A 195 -16.21 -10.21 -2.41
N MET A 196 -17.19 -10.70 -1.65
CA MET A 196 -18.13 -11.72 -2.15
C MET A 196 -18.93 -11.22 -3.36
N ALA A 197 -19.45 -9.99 -3.30
CA ALA A 197 -20.17 -9.37 -4.42
C ALA A 197 -19.26 -9.22 -5.65
N LEU A 198 -18.00 -8.82 -5.45
CA LEU A 198 -16.99 -8.73 -6.49
C LEU A 198 -16.69 -10.10 -7.12
N CYS A 199 -16.49 -11.15 -6.31
CA CYS A 199 -16.29 -12.51 -6.80
C CYS A 199 -17.49 -13.00 -7.64
N GLN A 200 -18.70 -12.80 -7.13
CA GLN A 200 -19.92 -13.21 -7.83
C GLN A 200 -20.08 -12.50 -9.17
N PHE A 201 -19.91 -11.18 -9.20
CA PHE A 201 -19.97 -10.40 -10.43
C PHE A 201 -18.92 -10.84 -11.45
N THR A 202 -17.70 -11.08 -10.98
CA THR A 202 -16.60 -11.48 -11.85
C THR A 202 -16.92 -12.75 -12.64
N LEU A 203 -17.60 -13.73 -12.03
CA LEU A 203 -18.04 -14.96 -12.69
C LEU A 203 -19.15 -14.73 -13.74
N THR A 204 -19.81 -13.58 -13.72
CA THR A 204 -20.82 -13.20 -14.73
C THR A 204 -20.23 -12.53 -15.97
N LEU A 205 -18.98 -12.06 -15.89
CA LEU A 205 -18.31 -11.36 -16.97
C LEU A 205 -18.14 -12.28 -18.18
N LYS A 206 -18.27 -11.71 -19.37
CA LYS A 206 -18.08 -12.44 -20.63
C LYS A 206 -16.91 -11.84 -21.40
N ASN A 207 -16.11 -12.70 -22.01
CA ASN A 207 -15.05 -12.23 -22.89
C ASN A 207 -15.70 -11.64 -24.15
N THR A 208 -15.36 -10.39 -24.47
CA THR A 208 -15.92 -9.65 -25.62
C THR A 208 -14.96 -9.57 -26.80
N GLY A 209 -13.84 -10.29 -26.73
CA GLY A 209 -12.77 -10.30 -27.75
C GLY A 209 -13.02 -11.16 -28.99
N GLN A 210 -14.27 -11.32 -29.45
CA GLN A 210 -14.61 -11.94 -30.74
C GLN A 210 -15.63 -11.11 -31.52
#